data_AF-A0A2N7FJP3-F1
#
_entry.id   AF-A0A2N7FJP3-F1
#
_cell.length_a   1.000
_cell.length_b   1.000
_cell.length_c   1.000
_cell.angle_alpha   90.00
_cell.angle_beta   90.00
_cell.angle_gamma   90.00
#
_symmetry.space_group_name_H-M   'P 1'
#
loop_
_entity.id
_entity.type
_entity.pdbx_description
1 polymer ?
#
loop_
_entity_poly.entity_id
_entity_poly.type
_entity_poly.pdbx_seq_one_letter_code
_entity_poly.pdbx_strand_id
1 'polypeptide(L)'
;MKKRTFILSVISISLLSGCVSQPLTNAESIPVEESKILAPMSIRQDFLNAVKTVVKRDSGFRGSACDFTVYLDGKPIVKLSPKEKFEMFLKPDIYILGAQPEGNLCALGVGLTEVEANLTNGKAANYRIGYDESSGFQVYKTTF
;
A
#
# COMPACT_ATOMS: atom_id res chain seq x y z
N MET A 1 -53.22 18.86 -12.20
CA MET A 1 -51.79 19.25 -12.34
C MET A 1 -50.87 18.34 -11.49
N LYS A 2 -50.90 17.01 -11.67
CA LYS A 2 -50.23 16.03 -10.79
C LYS A 2 -49.16 15.16 -11.49
N LYS A 3 -48.70 15.52 -12.69
CA LYS A 3 -47.78 14.70 -13.52
C LYS A 3 -46.34 15.21 -13.60
N ARG A 4 -46.03 16.41 -13.10
CA ARG A 4 -44.67 16.98 -13.16
C ARG A 4 -43.78 16.65 -11.96
N THR A 5 -44.37 16.32 -10.81
CA THR A 5 -43.61 16.03 -9.58
C THR A 5 -42.98 14.62 -9.56
N PHE A 6 -43.42 13.71 -10.44
CA PHE A 6 -42.97 12.32 -10.43
C PHE A 6 -41.64 12.08 -11.18
N ILE A 7 -41.15 13.05 -11.96
CA ILE A 7 -39.91 12.91 -12.73
C ILE A 7 -38.66 13.34 -11.94
N LEU A 8 -38.84 14.04 -10.82
CA LEU A 8 -37.73 14.46 -9.95
C LEU A 8 -37.30 13.42 -8.90
N SER A 9 -37.98 12.27 -8.84
CA SER A 9 -37.72 11.23 -7.81
C SER A 9 -36.79 10.11 -8.24
N VAL A 10 -36.27 10.10 -9.48
CA VAL A 10 -35.54 8.94 -10.06
C VAL A 10 -34.02 9.17 -10.17
N ILE A 11 -33.49 10.32 -9.73
CA ILE A 11 -32.05 10.66 -9.86
C ILE A 11 -31.25 10.45 -8.57
N SER A 12 -31.88 10.05 -7.46
CA SER A 12 -31.16 9.81 -6.20
C SER A 12 -31.10 8.33 -5.88
N ILE A 13 -29.92 7.88 -5.46
CA ILE A 13 -29.55 6.50 -5.06
C ILE A 13 -28.93 5.68 -6.21
N SER A 14 -27.92 6.25 -6.85
CA SER A 14 -26.71 5.48 -7.16
C SER A 14 -25.63 5.97 -6.20
N LEU A 15 -25.79 5.68 -4.91
CA LEU A 15 -24.69 5.83 -3.96
C LEU A 15 -23.70 4.72 -4.30
N LEU A 16 -22.74 5.06 -5.14
CA LEU A 16 -21.57 4.25 -5.44
C LEU A 16 -20.96 3.81 -4.09
N SER A 17 -21.03 2.52 -3.77
CA SER A 17 -20.13 1.88 -2.82
C SER A 17 -18.73 1.84 -3.44
N GLY A 18 -18.11 3.02 -3.57
CA GLY A 18 -16.74 3.15 -4.02
C GLY A 18 -15.83 2.51 -2.98
N CYS A 19 -15.12 1.44 -3.35
CA CYS A 19 -14.13 0.83 -2.47
C CYS A 19 -13.13 1.92 -2.03
N VAL A 20 -12.97 2.08 -0.73
CA VAL A 20 -12.24 3.20 -0.11
C VAL A 20 -10.75 3.20 -0.50
N SER A 21 -10.18 2.01 -0.63
CA SER A 21 -8.91 1.75 -1.30
C SER A 21 -9.09 0.67 -2.37
N GLN A 22 -8.32 0.73 -3.45
CA GLN A 22 -8.37 -0.24 -4.54
C GLN A 22 -7.01 -0.94 -4.67
N PRO A 23 -6.98 -2.28 -4.46
CA PRO A 23 -5.81 -3.10 -4.73
C PRO A 23 -5.31 -2.93 -6.17
N LEU A 24 -4.00 -2.84 -6.33
CA LEU A 24 -3.33 -2.87 -7.64
C LEU A 24 -2.44 -4.10 -7.74
N THR A 25 -2.29 -4.68 -8.92
CA THR A 25 -1.26 -5.67 -9.21
C THR A 25 0.12 -5.04 -9.28
N ASN A 26 1.18 -5.85 -9.16
CA ASN A 26 2.57 -5.40 -9.32
C ASN A 26 2.84 -4.77 -10.69
N ALA A 27 2.09 -5.16 -11.72
CA ALA A 27 2.21 -4.61 -13.07
C ALA A 27 1.52 -3.24 -13.21
N GLU A 28 0.42 -3.04 -12.48
CA GLU A 28 -0.35 -1.77 -12.50
C GLU A 28 0.24 -0.70 -11.56
N SER A 29 0.98 -1.12 -10.54
CA SER A 29 1.69 -0.20 -9.64
C SER A 29 2.94 0.38 -10.30
N ILE A 30 3.20 1.66 -10.04
CA ILE A 30 4.28 2.45 -10.63
C ILE A 30 5.54 2.32 -9.77
N PRO A 31 6.74 2.10 -10.32
CA PRO A 31 7.97 2.15 -9.54
C PRO A 31 8.13 3.49 -8.82
N VAL A 32 8.49 3.44 -7.55
CA VAL A 32 8.81 4.62 -6.75
C VAL A 32 9.99 5.41 -7.34
N GLU A 33 9.96 6.74 -7.23
CA GLU A 33 11.07 7.60 -7.61
C GLU A 33 12.29 7.42 -6.69
N GLU A 34 13.50 7.52 -7.25
CA GLU A 34 14.76 7.35 -6.53
C GLU A 34 14.92 8.27 -5.31
N SER A 35 14.41 9.50 -5.39
CA SER A 35 14.46 10.51 -4.33
C SER A 35 13.73 10.09 -3.04
N LYS A 36 12.80 9.13 -3.13
CA LYS A 36 12.01 8.61 -2.01
C LYS A 36 12.60 7.32 -1.41
N ILE A 37 13.63 6.76 -2.03
CA ILE A 37 14.27 5.53 -1.57
C ILE A 37 15.31 5.87 -0.50
N LEU A 38 15.11 5.30 0.69
CA LEU A 38 16.01 5.45 1.85
C LEU A 38 16.87 4.18 2.06
N ALA A 39 16.52 3.11 1.37
CA ALA A 39 17.14 1.80 1.46
C ALA A 39 18.61 1.81 1.02
N PRO A 40 19.46 0.98 1.65
CA PRO A 40 20.80 0.74 1.15
C PRO A 40 20.76 0.04 -0.21
N MET A 41 21.75 0.33 -1.07
CA MET A 41 21.87 -0.28 -2.40
C MET A 41 21.88 -1.83 -2.38
N SER A 42 22.35 -2.42 -1.28
CA SER A 42 22.46 -3.88 -1.12
C SER A 42 21.15 -4.64 -1.20
N ILE A 43 20.02 -4.03 -0.82
CA ILE A 43 18.69 -4.68 -0.91
C ILE A 43 17.93 -4.25 -2.17
N ARG A 44 18.56 -3.43 -3.03
CA ARG A 44 17.96 -2.92 -4.27
C ARG A 44 18.45 -3.65 -5.51
N GLN A 45 19.50 -4.44 -5.37
CA GLN A 45 20.10 -5.23 -6.45
C GLN A 45 19.80 -6.70 -6.24
N ASP A 46 19.47 -7.39 -7.32
CA ASP A 46 19.28 -8.84 -7.31
C ASP A 46 20.63 -9.54 -7.02
N PHE A 47 20.58 -10.61 -6.23
CA PHE A 47 21.74 -11.40 -5.85
C PHE A 47 21.36 -12.87 -5.69
N LEU A 48 22.36 -13.75 -5.64
CA LEU A 48 22.13 -15.19 -5.59
C LEU A 48 21.26 -15.58 -4.37
N ASN A 49 20.18 -16.31 -4.64
CA ASN A 49 19.16 -16.71 -3.65
C ASN A 49 18.36 -15.56 -3.03
N ALA A 50 18.35 -14.37 -3.62
CA ALA A 50 17.48 -13.30 -3.17
C ALA A 50 16.00 -13.67 -3.40
N VAL A 51 15.16 -13.26 -2.45
CA VAL A 51 13.72 -13.28 -2.56
C VAL A 51 13.27 -11.90 -3.00
N LYS A 52 12.76 -11.81 -4.23
CA LYS A 52 12.11 -10.59 -4.72
C LYS A 52 10.89 -10.29 -3.86
N THR A 53 10.94 -9.17 -3.17
CA THR A 53 9.91 -8.70 -2.25
C THR A 53 9.39 -7.36 -2.74
N VAL A 54 8.07 -7.25 -2.94
CA VAL A 54 7.42 -6.04 -3.41
C VAL A 54 6.52 -5.51 -2.32
N VAL A 55 6.63 -4.23 -2.01
CA VAL A 55 5.68 -3.50 -1.17
C VAL A 55 5.11 -2.35 -1.97
N LYS A 56 3.79 -2.19 -1.95
CA LYS A 56 3.09 -1.16 -2.74
C LYS A 56 1.99 -0.49 -1.96
N ARG A 57 1.67 0.74 -2.36
CA ARG A 57 0.55 1.49 -1.79
C ARG A 57 -0.63 1.45 -2.75
N ASP A 58 -1.78 1.07 -2.22
CA ASP A 58 -3.00 1.07 -3.03
C ASP A 58 -3.38 2.44 -3.55
N SER A 59 -4.17 2.40 -4.63
CA SER A 59 -4.94 3.57 -5.03
C SER A 59 -6.15 3.77 -4.12
N GLY A 60 -6.81 4.92 -4.23
CA GLY A 60 -8.05 5.20 -3.50
C GLY A 60 -8.18 6.67 -3.15
N PHE A 61 -9.37 7.05 -2.69
CA PHE A 61 -9.68 8.44 -2.35
C PHE A 61 -9.22 8.80 -0.93
N ARG A 62 -9.31 7.84 0.02
CA ARG A 62 -8.92 8.07 1.41
C ARG A 62 -7.39 7.99 1.53
N GLY A 63 -6.79 9.03 2.10
CA GLY A 63 -5.33 9.16 2.21
C GLY A 63 -4.62 9.27 0.85
N SER A 64 -5.30 9.77 -0.18
CA SER A 64 -4.72 10.01 -1.52
C SER A 64 -3.60 11.05 -1.53
N ALA A 65 -3.58 11.93 -0.53
CA ALA A 65 -2.51 12.90 -0.30
C ALA A 65 -1.45 12.40 0.71
N CYS A 66 -1.57 11.15 1.18
CA CYS A 66 -0.74 10.63 2.25
C CYS A 66 0.30 9.65 1.70
N ASP A 67 1.55 10.05 1.82
CA ASP A 67 2.67 9.14 1.64
C ASP A 67 2.80 8.23 2.87
N PHE A 68 3.37 7.05 2.65
CA PHE A 68 3.69 6.11 3.71
C PHE A 68 5.19 5.86 3.75
N THR A 69 5.80 6.03 4.92
CA THR A 69 7.14 5.51 5.15
C THR A 69 7.03 4.01 5.44
N VAL A 70 7.74 3.22 4.64
CA VAL A 70 7.86 1.78 4.80
C VAL A 70 9.12 1.47 5.61
N TYR A 71 9.00 0.53 6.53
CA TYR A 71 10.05 0.07 7.41
C TYR A 71 10.35 -1.40 7.17
N LEU A 72 11.62 -1.78 7.24
CA LEU A 72 12.08 -3.15 7.32
C LEU A 72 12.90 -3.30 8.61
N ASP A 73 12.45 -4.16 9.52
CA ASP A 73 13.01 -4.34 10.85
C ASP A 73 13.22 -3.01 11.60
N GLY A 74 12.19 -2.16 11.56
CA GLY A 74 12.18 -0.84 12.21
C GLY A 74 13.03 0.23 11.51
N LYS A 75 13.70 -0.08 10.40
CA LYS A 75 14.50 0.90 9.62
C LYS A 75 13.70 1.42 8.42
N PRO A 76 13.59 2.74 8.23
CA PRO A 76 12.87 3.30 7.07
C PRO A 76 13.64 2.97 5.78
N ILE A 77 12.94 2.44 4.78
CA ILE A 77 13.54 1.99 3.52
C ILE A 77 13.01 2.73 2.29
N VAL A 78 11.78 3.23 2.33
CA VAL A 78 11.20 3.96 1.20
C VAL A 78 9.96 4.74 1.64
N LYS A 79 9.68 5.85 0.96
CA LYS A 79 8.38 6.53 1.03
C LYS A 79 7.54 6.18 -0.20
N LEU A 80 6.29 5.78 0.01
CA LEU A 80 5.38 5.40 -1.07
C LEU A 80 4.16 6.31 -1.09
N SER A 81 3.96 7.00 -2.21
CA SER A 81 2.70 7.65 -2.58
C SER A 81 1.70 6.62 -3.11
N PRO A 82 0.40 6.95 -3.20
CA PRO A 82 -0.59 6.06 -3.80
C PRO A 82 -0.18 5.56 -5.18
N LYS A 83 -0.43 4.26 -5.43
CA LYS A 83 -0.07 3.52 -6.65
C LYS A 83 1.41 3.19 -6.81
N GLU A 84 2.29 3.70 -5.95
CA GLU A 84 3.71 3.40 -6.04
C GLU A 84 4.05 2.03 -5.44
N LYS A 85 5.10 1.41 -5.98
CA LYS A 85 5.72 0.19 -5.46
C LYS A 85 7.22 0.37 -5.27
N PHE A 86 7.75 -0.35 -4.29
CA PHE A 86 9.17 -0.55 -4.09
C PHE A 86 9.48 -2.04 -4.19
N GLU A 87 10.47 -2.38 -5.00
CA GLU A 87 10.97 -3.74 -5.16
C GLU A 87 12.31 -3.84 -4.44
N MET A 88 12.44 -4.85 -3.58
CA MET A 88 13.66 -5.15 -2.84
C MET A 88 14.00 -6.63 -2.95
N PHE A 89 15.26 -6.94 -2.72
CA PHE A 89 15.85 -8.26 -2.82
C PHE A 89 16.43 -8.60 -1.45
N LEU A 90 15.82 -9.57 -0.78
CA LEU A 90 16.16 -9.93 0.60
C LEU A 90 16.63 -11.37 0.67
N LYS A 91 17.49 -11.69 1.63
CA LYS A 91 17.84 -13.09 1.90
C LYS A 91 16.62 -13.82 2.47
N PRO A 92 16.44 -15.13 2.22
CA PRO A 92 15.41 -15.91 2.88
C PRO A 92 15.60 -15.85 4.39
N ASP A 93 14.64 -15.22 5.09
CA ASP A 93 14.60 -15.05 6.54
C ASP A 93 13.19 -14.55 6.95
N ILE A 94 12.99 -14.34 8.25
CA ILE A 94 11.82 -13.65 8.79
C ILE A 94 12.18 -12.20 9.07
N TYR A 95 11.44 -11.28 8.46
CA TYR A 95 11.56 -9.83 8.66
C TYR A 95 10.26 -9.26 9.21
N ILE A 96 10.32 -8.06 9.78
CA ILE A 96 9.13 -7.27 10.10
C ILE A 96 8.99 -6.15 9.09
N LEU A 97 7.88 -6.16 8.34
CA LEU A 97 7.55 -5.11 7.37
C LEU A 97 6.53 -4.16 7.99
N GLY A 98 6.91 -2.90 8.10
CA GLY A 98 6.08 -1.85 8.69
C GLY A 98 5.68 -0.78 7.69
N ALA A 99 4.55 -0.11 7.93
CA ALA A 99 4.16 1.10 7.22
C ALA A 99 3.53 2.12 8.18
N GLN A 100 3.95 3.37 8.05
CA GLN A 100 3.43 4.49 8.83
C GLN A 100 3.04 5.64 7.90
N PRO A 101 1.83 6.22 8.05
CA PRO A 101 1.43 7.40 7.30
C PRO A 101 2.30 8.62 7.66
N GLU A 102 2.68 9.41 6.66
CA GLU A 102 3.38 10.68 6.86
C GLU A 102 2.39 11.81 7.16
N GLY A 103 2.70 12.63 8.16
CA GLY A 103 1.91 13.81 8.52
C GLY A 103 0.76 13.52 9.48
N ASN A 104 0.56 14.43 10.43
CA ASN A 104 -0.41 14.27 11.52
C ASN A 104 -1.87 14.15 11.02
N LEU A 105 -2.18 14.77 9.88
CA LEU A 105 -3.50 14.72 9.25
C LEU A 105 -3.79 13.38 8.54
N CYS A 106 -2.74 12.63 8.19
CA CYS A 106 -2.86 11.31 7.59
C CYS A 106 -2.88 10.20 8.63
N ALA A 107 -2.24 10.44 9.78
CA ALA A 107 -2.26 9.53 10.91
C ALA A 107 -3.69 9.38 11.46
N LEU A 108 -4.43 10.44 11.81
CA LEU A 108 -5.80 10.39 12.38
C LEU A 108 -6.08 9.20 13.33
N GLY A 109 -5.11 8.83 14.18
CA GLY A 109 -5.21 7.70 15.12
C GLY A 109 -4.68 6.35 14.63
N VAL A 110 -4.23 6.26 13.38
CA VAL A 110 -3.50 5.15 12.78
C VAL A 110 -2.00 5.43 12.87
N GLY A 111 -1.26 4.56 13.54
CA GLY A 111 0.19 4.64 13.73
C GLY A 111 0.97 3.75 12.76
N LEU A 112 2.15 3.32 13.20
CA LEU A 112 2.91 2.26 12.55
C LEU A 112 2.09 0.96 12.59
N THR A 113 1.97 0.30 11.45
CA THR A 113 1.36 -1.03 11.31
C THR A 113 2.38 -1.99 10.76
N GLU A 114 2.41 -3.22 11.27
CA GLU A 114 3.46 -4.17 10.97
C GLU A 114 2.90 -5.56 10.66
N VAL A 115 3.59 -6.29 9.79
CA VAL A 115 3.31 -7.69 9.48
C VAL A 115 4.60 -8.47 9.39
N GLU A 116 4.57 -9.73 9.83
CA GLU A 116 5.68 -10.65 9.64
C GLU A 116 5.82 -11.00 8.14
N ALA A 117 7.05 -10.85 7.63
CA ALA A 117 7.45 -11.23 6.30
C ALA A 117 8.36 -12.47 6.35
N ASN A 118 7.73 -13.63 6.36
CA ASN A 118 8.42 -14.91 6.23
C ASN A 118 8.79 -15.19 4.76
N LEU A 119 10.07 -15.00 4.43
CA LEU A 119 10.61 -15.12 3.08
C LEU A 119 11.29 -16.48 2.88
N THR A 120 10.87 -17.20 1.85
CA THR A 120 11.41 -18.52 1.49
C THR A 120 12.09 -18.46 0.13
N ASN A 121 13.18 -19.19 -0.04
CA ASN A 121 13.96 -19.15 -1.28
C ASN A 121 13.10 -19.45 -2.51
N GLY A 122 13.27 -18.66 -3.58
CA GLY A 122 12.59 -18.84 -4.87
C GLY A 122 11.10 -18.45 -4.91
N LYS A 123 10.50 -17.94 -3.83
CA LYS A 123 9.10 -17.48 -3.83
C LYS A 123 9.02 -15.98 -3.62
N ALA A 124 8.65 -15.24 -4.67
CA ALA A 124 8.41 -13.81 -4.54
C ALA A 124 7.35 -13.51 -3.47
N ALA A 125 7.55 -12.43 -2.71
CA ALA A 125 6.66 -12.02 -1.63
C ALA A 125 6.08 -10.64 -1.95
N ASN A 126 4.76 -10.50 -1.85
CA ASN A 126 4.09 -9.24 -2.18
C ASN A 126 3.31 -8.73 -0.97
N TYR A 127 3.39 -7.42 -0.77
CA TYR A 127 2.75 -6.70 0.32
C TYR A 127 2.08 -5.45 -0.21
N ARG A 128 0.96 -5.08 0.41
CA ARG A 128 0.14 -3.92 0.05
C ARG A 128 -0.15 -3.10 1.29
N ILE A 129 -0.10 -1.78 1.16
CA ILE A 129 -0.58 -0.83 2.15
C ILE A 129 -1.96 -0.38 1.69
N GLY A 130 -2.98 -0.83 2.40
CA GLY A 130 -4.39 -0.64 2.05
C GLY A 130 -5.19 -0.06 3.21
N TYR A 131 -6.36 0.49 2.89
CA TYR A 131 -7.29 0.99 3.90
C TYR A 131 -8.42 -0.02 4.12
N ASP A 132 -8.66 -0.35 5.38
CA ASP A 132 -9.80 -1.09 5.86
C ASP A 132 -10.68 -0.21 6.76
N GLU A 133 -11.99 -0.34 6.66
CA GLU A 133 -12.92 0.53 7.40
C GLU A 133 -12.86 0.34 8.91
N SER A 134 -12.55 -0.87 9.38
CA SER A 134 -12.53 -1.21 10.80
C SER A 134 -11.21 -0.86 11.48
N SER A 135 -10.10 -0.96 10.74
CA SER A 135 -8.74 -0.92 11.28
C SER A 135 -7.87 0.20 10.69
N GLY A 136 -8.39 0.97 9.75
CA GLY A 136 -7.64 2.04 9.09
C GLY A 136 -6.63 1.51 8.08
N PHE A 137 -5.52 2.23 7.92
CA PHE A 137 -4.43 1.76 7.05
C PHE A 137 -3.65 0.64 7.71
N GLN A 138 -3.35 -0.40 6.92
CA GLN A 138 -2.63 -1.59 7.37
C GLN A 138 -1.72 -2.13 6.27
N VAL A 139 -0.73 -2.93 6.67
CA VAL A 139 0.09 -3.74 5.75
C VAL A 139 -0.51 -5.13 5.64
N TYR A 140 -0.78 -5.58 4.41
CA TYR A 140 -1.29 -6.92 4.13
C TYR A 140 -0.33 -7.69 3.23
N LYS A 141 -0.19 -8.98 3.49
CA LYS A 141 0.39 -9.92 2.53
C LYS A 141 -0.60 -10.14 1.38
N THR A 142 -0.10 -10.22 0.15
CA THR A 142 -0.91 -10.42 -1.05
C THR A 142 -0.21 -11.34 -2.05
N THR A 143 -0.96 -11.85 -3.03
CA THR A 143 -0.48 -12.75 -4.09
C THR A 143 -0.19 -12.03 -5.42
N PHE A 144 -0.61 -10.78 -5.55
CA PHE A 144 -0.56 -9.99 -6.78
C PHE A 144 0.06 -8.63 -6.54
#